data_AF-A0A2N1YKJ3-F1
#
_entry.id   AF-A0A2N1YKJ3-F1
#
_cell.length_a   1.000
_cell.length_b   1.000
_cell.length_c   1.000
_cell.angle_alpha   90.00
_cell.angle_beta   90.00
_cell.angle_gamma   90.00
#
_symmetry.space_group_name_H-M   'P 1'
#
loop_
_entity.id
_entity.type
_entity.pdbx_description
1 polymer ?
#
loop_
_entity_poly.entity_id
_entity_poly.type
_entity_poly.pdbx_seq_one_letter_code
_entity_poly.pdbx_strand_id
1 'polypeptide(L)'
;MNAVQGHSLKARKVKFDLSNSPVHWLPGDVFSSHLINGIHLLLPAGELWFCRVYNKALPFVTDPLLREEVQGFIRQEGVHAQAHRKGEAWLQQNGYDIHEFRRKADWMFEQFLGENPFALPFLKRKWSEHQWLIFRVGVVAAIEHFTGLLGDWCMNNTSWDQGDPVVADLFRWHLAEEVEHRTVAFDVYEHLCQTQTGFYLSRQAIMAIVFPLFLYFIAEGGRSLGRQDSDPKAQYFSRRGLLPLLLQLEREGRRTNNVPTMSLIVRRTLRWLSPRFHPEHEGNTEQALAYIARSPAAQAAV
;
A
#
# COMPACT_ATOMS: atom_id res chain seq x y z
N MET A 1 19.54 16.12 -8.51
CA MET A 1 19.86 16.62 -7.15
C MET A 1 18.76 17.58 -6.74
N ASN A 2 17.69 17.02 -6.14
CA ASN A 2 16.77 17.67 -5.19
C ASN A 2 15.87 16.60 -4.54
N ALA A 3 16.43 15.43 -4.21
CA ALA A 3 15.98 14.73 -3.02
C ALA A 3 16.29 15.68 -1.86
N VAL A 4 15.33 15.93 -0.97
CA VAL A 4 15.53 16.77 0.22
C VAL A 4 16.76 16.23 0.97
N GLN A 5 17.92 16.86 0.79
CA GLN A 5 19.14 16.52 1.49
C GLN A 5 18.85 16.64 2.98
N GLY A 6 18.81 15.51 3.71
CA GLY A 6 18.69 15.48 5.16
C GLY A 6 17.31 15.14 5.73
N HIS A 7 16.35 14.66 4.93
CA HIS A 7 15.13 14.07 5.48
C HIS A 7 15.35 12.61 5.92
N SER A 8 15.13 12.30 7.19
CA SER A 8 15.28 10.95 7.76
C SER A 8 13.90 10.40 8.12
N LEU A 9 13.64 9.16 7.70
CA LEU A 9 12.41 8.41 7.95
C LEU A 9 12.29 8.07 9.44
N LYS A 10 11.32 8.69 10.09
CA LYS A 10 11.07 8.57 11.54
C LYS A 10 9.67 8.02 11.75
N ALA A 11 9.56 6.95 12.53
CA ALA A 11 8.26 6.50 13.01
C ALA A 11 7.66 7.53 13.95
N ARG A 12 6.43 7.93 13.66
CA ARG A 12 5.69 8.96 14.39
C ARG A 12 4.62 8.27 15.24
N LYS A 13 4.41 8.78 16.46
CA LYS A 13 3.29 8.31 17.27
C LYS A 13 2.00 8.90 16.70
N VAL A 14 0.97 8.07 16.57
CA VAL A 14 -0.34 8.50 16.07
C VAL A 14 -1.47 7.89 16.89
N LYS A 15 -2.58 8.63 17.01
CA LYS A 15 -3.79 8.17 17.70
C LYS A 15 -5.03 8.45 16.84
N PHE A 16 -5.69 7.39 16.42
CA PHE A 16 -6.99 7.42 15.74
C PHE A 16 -8.08 6.89 16.69
N ASP A 17 -9.18 7.64 16.80
CA ASP A 17 -10.38 7.22 17.54
C ASP A 17 -11.55 7.06 16.56
N LEU A 18 -11.77 5.83 16.13
CA LEU A 18 -12.78 5.48 15.12
C LEU A 18 -14.15 5.17 15.73
N SER A 19 -14.34 5.30 17.05
CA SER A 19 -15.54 4.79 17.73
C SER A 19 -16.85 5.41 17.25
N ASN A 20 -16.79 6.65 16.76
CA ASN A 20 -17.94 7.41 16.26
C ASN A 20 -17.96 7.55 14.74
N SER A 21 -16.98 6.98 14.03
CA SER A 21 -16.85 7.09 12.57
C SER A 21 -17.79 6.08 11.88
N PRO A 22 -18.60 6.50 10.89
CA PRO A 22 -19.47 5.59 10.14
C PRO A 22 -18.66 4.78 9.12
N VAL A 23 -19.06 3.53 8.83
CA VAL A 23 -18.37 2.71 7.82
C VAL A 23 -18.49 3.31 6.41
N HIS A 24 -19.61 3.95 6.10
CA HIS A 24 -19.78 4.78 4.89
C HIS A 24 -19.29 6.20 5.16
N TRP A 25 -17.98 6.34 5.36
CA TRP A 25 -17.37 7.61 5.75
C TRP A 25 -17.26 8.62 4.60
N LEU A 26 -17.52 8.23 3.35
CA LEU A 26 -17.64 9.16 2.21
C LEU A 26 -19.13 9.36 1.85
N PRO A 27 -19.70 10.56 2.08
CA PRO A 27 -21.12 10.80 1.86
C PRO A 27 -21.59 10.48 0.44
N GLY A 28 -22.62 9.64 0.33
CA GLY A 28 -23.23 9.27 -0.95
C GLY A 28 -22.35 8.39 -1.85
N ASP A 29 -21.22 7.89 -1.35
CA ASP A 29 -20.25 7.08 -2.10
C ASP A 29 -19.81 5.83 -1.33
N VAL A 30 -20.76 4.90 -1.21
CA VAL A 30 -20.59 3.60 -0.56
C VAL A 30 -19.56 2.72 -1.29
N PHE A 31 -19.43 2.89 -2.60
CA PHE A 31 -18.43 2.16 -3.40
C PHE A 31 -17.01 2.54 -2.95
N SER A 32 -16.71 3.85 -2.95
CA SER A 32 -15.38 4.33 -2.56
C SER A 32 -15.09 4.05 -1.09
N SER A 33 -16.07 4.25 -0.20
CA SER A 33 -15.94 3.93 1.23
C SER A 33 -15.48 2.48 1.43
N HIS A 34 -16.17 1.52 0.83
CA HIS A 34 -15.82 0.11 0.98
C HIS A 34 -14.54 -0.31 0.25
N LEU A 35 -14.27 0.25 -0.92
CA LEU A 35 -13.03 -0.03 -1.63
C LEU A 35 -11.81 0.38 -0.78
N ILE A 36 -11.89 1.55 -0.14
CA ILE A 36 -10.84 2.07 0.73
C ILE A 36 -10.81 1.31 2.08
N ASN A 37 -11.97 1.04 2.70
CA ASN A 37 -12.03 0.26 3.94
C ASN A 37 -11.41 -1.14 3.77
N GLY A 38 -11.56 -1.77 2.61
CA GLY A 38 -10.96 -3.05 2.29
C GLY A 38 -9.42 -3.06 2.41
N ILE A 39 -8.79 -1.89 2.29
CA ILE A 39 -7.33 -1.72 2.43
C ILE A 39 -6.89 -2.02 3.87
N HIS A 40 -7.70 -1.70 4.89
CA HIS A 40 -7.42 -2.07 6.29
C HIS A 40 -7.19 -3.56 6.48
N LEU A 41 -7.81 -4.40 5.63
CA LEU A 41 -7.74 -5.86 5.75
C LEU A 41 -6.53 -6.46 5.03
N LEU A 42 -5.82 -5.67 4.21
CA LEU A 42 -4.69 -6.10 3.40
C LEU A 42 -3.35 -5.63 3.99
N LEU A 43 -3.29 -4.35 4.36
CA LEU A 43 -2.06 -3.69 4.78
C LEU A 43 -1.38 -4.35 5.99
N PRO A 44 -2.06 -4.71 7.10
CA PRO A 44 -1.36 -5.28 8.24
C PRO A 44 -0.59 -6.57 7.93
N ALA A 45 -1.11 -7.40 7.02
CA ALA A 45 -0.41 -8.60 6.57
C ALA A 45 0.80 -8.26 5.68
N GLY A 46 0.61 -7.33 4.75
CA GLY A 46 1.64 -6.86 3.81
C GLY A 46 2.79 -6.12 4.49
N GLU A 47 2.50 -5.10 5.29
CA GLU A 47 3.49 -4.22 5.92
C GLU A 47 4.36 -4.96 6.94
N LEU A 48 3.77 -5.90 7.70
CA LEU A 48 4.54 -6.81 8.56
C LEU A 48 5.39 -7.79 7.75
N TRP A 49 4.93 -8.19 6.56
CA TRP A 49 5.75 -8.96 5.63
C TRP A 49 6.90 -8.11 5.06
N PHE A 50 6.67 -6.84 4.71
CA PHE A 50 7.72 -5.90 4.30
C PHE A 50 8.80 -5.79 5.38
N CYS A 51 8.39 -5.58 6.63
CA CYS A 51 9.29 -5.55 7.78
C CYS A 51 10.18 -6.81 7.84
N ARG A 52 9.61 -8.00 7.65
CA ARG A 52 10.38 -9.26 7.69
C ARG A 52 11.34 -9.38 6.51
N VAL A 53 10.90 -9.02 5.30
CA VAL A 53 11.74 -9.05 4.09
C VAL A 53 12.91 -8.08 4.23
N TYR A 54 12.66 -6.85 4.66
CA TYR A 54 13.70 -5.83 4.78
C TYR A 54 14.66 -6.07 5.94
N ASN A 55 14.21 -6.63 7.06
CA ASN A 55 15.12 -7.09 8.11
C ASN A 55 16.12 -8.14 7.60
N LYS A 56 15.70 -9.00 6.67
CA LYS A 56 16.59 -9.98 6.01
C LYS A 56 17.46 -9.37 4.91
N ALA A 57 16.98 -8.33 4.25
CA ALA A 57 17.73 -7.60 3.22
C ALA A 57 18.82 -6.69 3.82
N LEU A 58 18.59 -6.13 5.00
CA LEU A 58 19.46 -5.15 5.67
C LEU A 58 20.95 -5.54 5.67
N PRO A 59 21.37 -6.78 6.00
CA PRO A 59 22.79 -7.17 5.96
C PRO A 59 23.46 -7.05 4.57
N PHE A 60 22.67 -7.03 3.50
CA PHE A 60 23.15 -6.91 2.12
C PHE A 60 23.10 -5.46 1.58
N VAL A 61 22.51 -4.52 2.33
CA VAL A 61 22.50 -3.09 2.00
C VAL A 61 23.79 -2.46 2.50
N THR A 62 24.67 -2.11 1.55
CA THR A 62 26.03 -1.62 1.82
C THR A 62 26.14 -0.10 1.87
N ASP A 63 25.20 0.63 1.26
CA ASP A 63 25.11 2.08 1.37
C ASP A 63 24.59 2.48 2.77
N PRO A 64 25.36 3.24 3.57
CA PRO A 64 24.94 3.65 4.90
C PRO A 64 23.67 4.51 4.94
N LEU A 65 23.44 5.37 3.94
CA LEU A 65 22.25 6.22 3.89
C LEU A 65 21.02 5.39 3.57
N LEU A 66 21.09 4.56 2.52
CA LEU A 66 20.01 3.64 2.17
C LEU A 66 19.68 2.70 3.33
N ARG A 67 20.69 2.24 4.06
CA ARG A 67 20.49 1.41 5.27
C ARG A 67 19.71 2.14 6.35
N GLU A 68 19.99 3.42 6.60
CA GLU A 68 19.22 4.24 7.55
C GLU A 68 17.76 4.38 7.09
N GLU A 69 17.55 4.64 5.80
CA GLU A 69 16.22 4.76 5.19
C GLU A 69 15.42 3.47 5.32
N VAL A 70 16.01 2.31 5.02
CA VAL A 70 15.37 0.98 5.22
C VAL A 70 14.97 0.78 6.67
N GLN A 71 15.82 1.18 7.62
CA GLN A 71 15.48 1.07 9.04
C GLN A 71 14.33 2.01 9.43
N GLY A 72 14.27 3.20 8.84
CA GLY A 72 13.15 4.14 8.98
C GLY A 72 11.84 3.56 8.46
N PHE A 73 11.87 3.07 7.21
CA PHE A 73 10.77 2.36 6.57
C PHE A 73 10.24 1.23 7.47
N ILE A 74 11.09 0.32 7.95
CA ILE A 74 10.68 -0.79 8.83
C ILE A 74 9.94 -0.29 10.09
N ARG A 75 10.35 0.85 10.65
CA ARG A 75 9.69 1.41 11.83
C ARG A 75 8.34 2.02 11.48
N GLN A 76 8.22 2.76 10.37
CA GLN A 76 6.95 3.36 9.92
C GLN A 76 5.93 2.30 9.56
N GLU A 77 6.33 1.28 8.80
CA GLU A 77 5.46 0.15 8.44
C GLU A 77 4.93 -0.61 9.67
N GLY A 78 5.75 -0.74 10.71
CA GLY A 78 5.30 -1.31 11.98
C GLY A 78 4.18 -0.49 12.64
N VAL A 79 4.21 0.83 12.50
CA VAL A 79 3.17 1.75 13.00
C VAL A 79 1.94 1.73 12.08
N HIS A 80 2.13 1.72 10.75
CA HIS A 80 1.06 1.58 9.76
C HIS A 80 0.22 0.32 10.07
N ALA A 81 0.88 -0.82 10.29
CA ALA A 81 0.20 -2.09 10.52
C ALA A 81 -0.63 -2.05 11.80
N GLN A 82 -0.14 -1.36 12.84
CA GLN A 82 -0.89 -1.16 14.08
C GLN A 82 -2.08 -0.23 13.90
N ALA A 83 -1.94 0.85 13.11
CA ALA A 83 -3.04 1.76 12.80
C ALA A 83 -4.13 1.05 11.99
N HIS A 84 -3.77 0.30 10.95
CA HIS A 84 -4.74 -0.43 10.14
C HIS A 84 -5.42 -1.58 10.89
N ARG A 85 -4.77 -2.22 11.87
CA ARG A 85 -5.43 -3.16 12.81
C ARG A 85 -6.52 -2.50 13.67
N LYS A 86 -6.40 -1.21 13.99
CA LYS A 86 -7.51 -0.48 14.63
C LYS A 86 -8.69 -0.32 13.68
N GLY A 87 -8.42 -0.12 12.39
CA GLY A 87 -9.44 -0.15 11.33
C GLY A 87 -10.11 -1.52 11.18
N GLU A 88 -9.34 -2.62 11.26
CA GLU A 88 -9.91 -3.99 11.31
C GLU A 88 -10.89 -4.14 12.50
N ALA A 89 -10.46 -3.73 13.70
CA ALA A 89 -11.27 -3.81 14.91
C ALA A 89 -12.54 -2.92 14.80
N TRP A 90 -12.42 -1.73 14.21
CA TRP A 90 -13.54 -0.84 13.94
C TRP A 90 -14.56 -1.46 12.96
N LEU A 91 -14.10 -2.11 11.88
CA LEU A 91 -14.99 -2.84 10.97
C LEU A 91 -15.73 -3.98 11.68
N GLN A 92 -15.03 -4.74 12.53
CA GLN A 92 -15.66 -5.81 13.33
C GLN A 92 -16.68 -5.27 14.32
N GLN A 93 -16.40 -4.15 14.99
CA GLN A 93 -17.34 -3.49 15.91
C GLN A 93 -18.61 -3.01 15.19
N ASN A 94 -18.50 -2.69 13.90
CA ASN A 94 -19.63 -2.34 13.04
C ASN A 94 -20.29 -3.56 12.36
N GLY A 95 -19.96 -4.78 12.78
CA GLY A 95 -20.66 -6.00 12.37
C GLY A 95 -20.14 -6.67 11.09
N TYR A 96 -18.97 -6.28 10.57
CA TYR A 96 -18.37 -6.94 9.40
C TYR A 96 -17.46 -8.10 9.82
N ASP A 97 -17.65 -9.27 9.20
CA ASP A 97 -16.68 -10.35 9.25
C ASP A 97 -15.51 -10.05 8.32
N ILE A 98 -14.32 -9.96 8.92
CA ILE A 98 -13.05 -9.68 8.23
C ILE A 98 -12.22 -10.94 7.99
N HIS A 99 -12.57 -12.07 8.63
CA HIS A 99 -11.69 -13.22 8.74
C HIS A 99 -11.47 -13.94 7.41
N GLU A 100 -12.47 -14.01 6.54
CA GLU A 100 -12.32 -14.66 5.24
C GLU A 100 -11.32 -13.94 4.35
N PHE A 101 -11.45 -12.61 4.22
CA PHE A 101 -10.52 -11.83 3.43
C PHE A 101 -9.12 -11.84 4.04
N ARG A 102 -9.03 -11.66 5.36
CA ARG A 102 -7.74 -11.67 6.07
C ARG A 102 -7.00 -13.00 5.88
N ARG A 103 -7.68 -14.15 5.93
CA ARG A 103 -7.05 -15.45 5.61
C ARG A 103 -6.47 -15.50 4.20
N LYS A 104 -7.12 -14.87 3.20
CA LYS A 104 -6.58 -14.79 1.83
C LYS A 104 -5.34 -13.90 1.77
N ALA A 105 -5.35 -12.76 2.45
CA ALA A 105 -4.21 -11.86 2.53
C ALA A 105 -3.02 -12.53 3.27
N ASP A 106 -3.27 -13.12 4.44
CA ASP A 106 -2.27 -13.86 5.21
C ASP A 106 -1.67 -15.01 4.38
N TRP A 107 -2.50 -15.79 3.67
CA TRP A 107 -2.01 -16.84 2.79
C TRP A 107 -1.11 -16.31 1.67
N MET A 108 -1.47 -15.17 1.06
CA MET A 108 -0.67 -14.56 -0.01
C MET A 108 0.71 -14.11 0.51
N PHE A 109 0.78 -13.43 1.65
CA PHE A 109 2.04 -12.91 2.17
C PHE A 109 2.88 -13.95 2.93
N GLU A 110 2.25 -14.86 3.66
CA GLU A 110 2.96 -15.83 4.51
C GLU A 110 3.28 -17.15 3.80
N GLN A 111 2.43 -17.59 2.86
CA GLN A 111 2.60 -18.87 2.18
C GLN A 111 3.13 -18.66 0.76
N PHE A 112 2.44 -17.86 -0.05
CA PHE A 112 2.82 -17.65 -1.45
C PHE A 112 4.10 -16.80 -1.59
N LEU A 113 4.21 -15.72 -0.82
CA LEU A 113 5.42 -14.87 -0.75
C LEU A 113 6.28 -15.18 0.49
N GLY A 114 6.01 -16.32 1.14
CA GLY A 114 6.71 -16.80 2.32
C GLY A 114 8.16 -17.21 2.07
N GLU A 115 8.81 -17.78 3.08
CA GLU A 115 10.21 -18.21 2.96
C GLU A 115 10.39 -19.45 2.11
N ASN A 116 9.41 -20.36 2.16
CA ASN A 116 9.41 -21.63 1.45
C ASN A 116 8.08 -21.79 0.70
N PRO A 117 7.85 -21.01 -0.38
CA PRO A 117 6.63 -21.16 -1.16
C PRO A 117 6.51 -22.61 -1.66
N PHE A 118 5.40 -23.25 -1.31
CA PHE A 118 5.05 -24.62 -1.72
C PHE A 118 6.02 -25.73 -1.29
N ALA A 119 6.87 -25.48 -0.27
CA ALA A 119 7.86 -26.44 0.25
C ALA A 119 8.80 -27.03 -0.83
N LEU A 120 9.07 -26.27 -1.90
CA LEU A 120 9.86 -26.75 -3.03
C LEU A 120 11.33 -26.96 -2.62
N PRO A 121 11.88 -28.20 -2.73
CA PRO A 121 13.22 -28.52 -2.24
C PRO A 121 14.35 -27.70 -2.87
N PHE A 122 14.17 -27.19 -4.09
CA PHE A 122 15.22 -26.47 -4.84
C PHE A 122 15.46 -25.03 -4.35
N LEU A 123 14.52 -24.44 -3.58
CA LEU A 123 14.71 -23.13 -2.97
C LEU A 123 15.66 -23.16 -1.76
N LYS A 124 15.96 -24.35 -1.22
CA LYS A 124 16.82 -24.54 -0.03
C LYS A 124 18.32 -24.32 -0.27
N ARG A 125 18.75 -24.00 -1.49
CA ARG A 125 20.15 -23.68 -1.78
C ARG A 125 20.39 -22.21 -1.47
N LYS A 126 21.45 -21.85 -0.72
CA LYS A 126 21.77 -20.46 -0.32
C LYS A 126 21.66 -19.42 -1.46
N TRP A 127 22.10 -19.78 -2.66
CA TRP A 127 22.01 -18.89 -3.82
C TRP A 127 20.56 -18.66 -4.26
N SER A 128 19.74 -19.72 -4.23
CA SER A 128 18.28 -19.63 -4.45
C SER A 128 17.59 -18.82 -3.36
N GLU A 129 18.02 -18.92 -2.09
CA GLU A 129 17.46 -18.13 -0.98
C GLU A 129 17.73 -16.63 -1.15
N HIS A 130 18.95 -16.27 -1.58
CA HIS A 130 19.31 -14.87 -1.84
C HIS A 130 18.54 -14.30 -3.03
N GLN A 131 18.42 -15.04 -4.14
CA GLN A 131 17.61 -14.62 -5.29
C GLN A 131 16.11 -14.52 -4.94
N TRP A 132 15.62 -15.43 -4.08
CA TRP A 132 14.25 -15.35 -3.57
C TRP A 132 14.02 -14.14 -2.65
N LEU A 133 15.01 -13.76 -1.85
CA LEU A 133 14.98 -12.51 -1.09
C LEU A 133 14.92 -11.29 -2.03
N ILE A 134 15.76 -11.23 -3.05
CA ILE A 134 15.76 -10.14 -4.05
C ILE A 134 14.41 -10.05 -4.76
N PHE A 135 13.84 -11.19 -5.17
CA PHE A 135 12.49 -11.21 -5.77
C PHE A 135 11.45 -10.61 -4.83
N ARG A 136 11.44 -11.00 -3.54
CA ARG A 136 10.50 -10.45 -2.56
C ARG A 136 10.72 -8.96 -2.32
N VAL A 137 11.96 -8.48 -2.27
CA VAL A 137 12.28 -7.04 -2.24
C VAL A 137 11.70 -6.34 -3.47
N GLY A 138 11.82 -6.92 -4.66
CA GLY A 138 11.21 -6.38 -5.88
C GLY A 138 9.68 -6.37 -5.84
N VAL A 139 9.05 -7.35 -5.20
CA VAL A 139 7.60 -7.35 -4.94
C VAL A 139 7.21 -6.20 -4.01
N VAL A 140 7.98 -5.94 -2.94
CA VAL A 140 7.77 -4.74 -2.10
C VAL A 140 7.87 -3.48 -2.95
N ALA A 141 8.94 -3.31 -3.73
CA ALA A 141 9.12 -2.14 -4.60
C ALA A 141 7.95 -1.93 -5.59
N ALA A 142 7.38 -3.01 -6.12
CA ALA A 142 6.22 -2.93 -7.01
C ALA A 142 4.92 -2.58 -6.27
N ILE A 143 4.72 -3.02 -5.02
CA ILE A 143 3.58 -2.62 -4.19
C ILE A 143 3.73 -1.14 -3.78
N GLU A 144 4.92 -0.75 -3.34
CA GLU A 144 5.26 0.62 -2.93
C GLU A 144 5.13 1.64 -4.08
N HIS A 145 5.29 1.19 -5.32
CA HIS A 145 4.95 2.00 -6.48
C HIS A 145 3.46 2.40 -6.49
N PHE A 146 2.56 1.49 -6.13
CA PHE A 146 1.13 1.77 -6.08
C PHE A 146 0.76 2.59 -4.84
N THR A 147 1.31 2.29 -3.67
CA THR A 147 1.03 3.08 -2.45
C THR A 147 1.57 4.50 -2.59
N GLY A 148 2.78 4.69 -3.13
CA GLY A 148 3.33 6.00 -3.44
C GLY A 148 2.52 6.77 -4.50
N LEU A 149 2.01 6.10 -5.53
CA LEU A 149 1.06 6.68 -6.50
C LEU A 149 -0.23 7.15 -5.83
N LEU A 150 -0.81 6.31 -4.95
CA LEU A 150 -2.00 6.66 -4.18
C LEU A 150 -1.71 7.81 -3.21
N GLY A 151 -0.49 7.85 -2.65
CA GLY A 151 0.05 8.94 -1.85
C GLY A 151 0.03 10.27 -2.58
N ASP A 152 0.69 10.33 -3.73
CA ASP A 152 0.70 11.51 -4.59
C ASP A 152 -0.71 11.92 -5.02
N TRP A 153 -1.55 10.97 -5.42
CA TRP A 153 -2.94 11.26 -5.75
C TRP A 153 -3.71 11.86 -4.56
N CYS A 154 -3.56 11.29 -3.37
CA CYS A 154 -4.23 11.71 -2.15
C CYS A 154 -3.80 13.11 -1.71
N MET A 155 -2.49 13.41 -1.76
CA MET A 155 -1.95 14.72 -1.41
C MET A 155 -2.44 15.84 -2.33
N ASN A 156 -2.83 15.50 -3.57
CA ASN A 156 -3.40 16.42 -4.55
C ASN A 156 -4.94 16.39 -4.61
N ASN A 157 -5.61 15.72 -3.68
CA ASN A 157 -7.06 15.56 -3.67
C ASN A 157 -7.71 16.05 -2.37
N THR A 158 -8.78 16.84 -2.51
CA THR A 158 -9.56 17.39 -1.40
C THR A 158 -10.92 16.71 -1.21
N SER A 159 -11.28 15.72 -2.03
CA SER A 159 -12.64 15.14 -1.98
C SER A 159 -12.97 14.50 -0.62
N TRP A 160 -11.95 13.96 0.07
CA TRP A 160 -12.10 13.37 1.42
C TRP A 160 -12.32 14.40 2.53
N ASP A 161 -12.24 15.72 2.24
CA ASP A 161 -12.60 16.77 3.22
C ASP A 161 -14.11 16.77 3.54
N GLN A 162 -14.92 16.16 2.68
CA GLN A 162 -16.35 15.93 2.92
C GLN A 162 -16.62 14.64 3.71
N GLY A 163 -15.61 13.80 3.93
CA GLY A 163 -15.74 12.52 4.62
C GLY A 163 -15.61 12.62 6.15
N ASP A 164 -15.68 11.48 6.82
CA ASP A 164 -15.34 11.40 8.24
C ASP A 164 -13.88 11.82 8.46
N PRO A 165 -13.61 12.82 9.31
CA PRO A 165 -12.29 13.41 9.44
C PRO A 165 -11.26 12.44 10.03
N VAL A 166 -11.68 11.48 10.88
CA VAL A 166 -10.75 10.54 11.52
C VAL A 166 -10.33 9.46 10.54
N VAL A 167 -11.28 8.88 9.80
CA VAL A 167 -10.97 7.88 8.76
C VAL A 167 -10.12 8.51 7.65
N ALA A 168 -10.49 9.72 7.21
CA ALA A 168 -9.73 10.44 6.19
C ALA A 168 -8.29 10.76 6.64
N ASP A 169 -8.09 11.20 7.89
CA ASP A 169 -6.76 11.46 8.45
C ASP A 169 -5.91 10.19 8.54
N LEU A 170 -6.49 9.05 8.94
CA LEU A 170 -5.78 7.77 8.98
C LEU A 170 -5.19 7.40 7.62
N PHE A 171 -6.01 7.41 6.57
CA PHE A 171 -5.53 7.08 5.23
C PHE A 171 -4.58 8.14 4.69
N ARG A 172 -4.84 9.43 4.88
CA ARG A 172 -3.96 10.50 4.41
C ARG A 172 -2.61 10.51 5.11
N TRP A 173 -2.57 10.24 6.41
CA TRP A 173 -1.34 10.12 7.16
C TRP A 173 -0.49 8.97 6.61
N HIS A 174 -1.08 7.77 6.50
CA HIS A 174 -0.37 6.64 5.92
C HIS A 174 0.09 6.97 4.50
N LEU A 175 -0.82 7.36 3.61
CA LEU A 175 -0.50 7.68 2.21
C LEU A 175 0.52 8.82 2.05
N ALA A 176 0.66 9.73 3.01
CA ALA A 176 1.74 10.71 3.03
C ALA A 176 3.10 10.06 3.36
N GLU A 177 3.16 9.12 4.31
CA GLU A 177 4.39 8.36 4.60
C GLU A 177 4.77 7.45 3.41
N GLU A 178 3.80 6.91 2.67
CA GLU A 178 4.04 6.14 1.42
C GLU A 178 4.71 6.96 0.31
N VAL A 179 4.50 8.29 0.31
CA VAL A 179 5.27 9.18 -0.57
C VAL A 179 6.74 9.14 -0.17
N GLU A 180 7.08 9.11 1.11
CA GLU A 180 8.48 8.98 1.59
C GLU A 180 9.08 7.61 1.20
N HIS A 181 8.30 6.54 1.24
CA HIS A 181 8.76 5.17 0.98
C HIS A 181 9.09 4.86 -0.48
N ARG A 182 8.46 5.58 -1.43
CA ARG A 182 8.52 5.29 -2.88
C ARG A 182 9.92 5.09 -3.43
N THR A 183 10.90 5.89 -2.98
CA THR A 183 12.31 5.79 -3.43
C THR A 183 13.04 4.67 -2.71
N VAL A 184 12.88 4.57 -1.38
CA VAL A 184 13.54 3.55 -0.55
C VAL A 184 13.33 2.16 -1.11
N ALA A 185 12.08 1.79 -1.41
CA ALA A 185 11.79 0.44 -1.86
C ALA A 185 12.40 0.11 -3.23
N PHE A 186 12.42 1.09 -4.13
CA PHE A 186 13.05 0.96 -5.44
C PHE A 186 14.58 0.89 -5.33
N ASP A 187 15.17 1.75 -4.52
CA ASP A 187 16.62 1.88 -4.35
C ASP A 187 17.21 0.63 -3.67
N VAL A 188 16.52 0.06 -2.68
CA VAL A 188 16.91 -1.24 -2.09
C VAL A 188 16.85 -2.34 -3.12
N TYR A 189 15.83 -2.35 -3.98
CA TYR A 189 15.71 -3.38 -5.00
C TYR A 189 16.82 -3.28 -6.06
N GLU A 190 17.09 -2.06 -6.54
CA GLU A 190 18.18 -1.78 -7.47
C GLU A 190 19.54 -2.14 -6.86
N HIS A 191 19.78 -1.72 -5.61
CA HIS A 191 21.03 -1.96 -4.88
C HIS A 191 21.38 -3.45 -4.75
N LEU A 192 20.37 -4.31 -4.55
CA LEU A 192 20.58 -5.75 -4.38
C LEU A 192 20.70 -6.51 -5.71
N CYS A 193 20.32 -5.89 -6.82
CA CYS A 193 20.43 -6.51 -8.14
C CYS A 193 21.88 -6.44 -8.66
N GLN A 194 22.37 -7.58 -9.18
CA GLN A 194 23.78 -7.69 -9.62
C GLN A 194 24.08 -6.89 -10.89
N THR A 195 23.08 -6.70 -11.76
CA THR A 195 23.24 -6.01 -13.04
C THR A 195 22.04 -5.14 -13.33
N GLN A 196 22.28 -4.02 -14.02
CA GLN A 196 21.23 -3.10 -14.45
C GLN A 196 20.23 -3.75 -15.42
N THR A 197 20.70 -4.62 -16.32
CA THR A 197 19.82 -5.40 -17.20
C THR A 197 18.95 -6.36 -16.41
N GLY A 198 19.52 -7.07 -15.44
CA GLY A 198 18.79 -7.99 -14.56
C GLY A 198 17.72 -7.26 -13.75
N PHE A 199 18.08 -6.12 -13.14
CA PHE A 199 17.15 -5.23 -12.44
C PHE A 199 15.98 -4.80 -13.35
N TYR A 200 16.28 -4.28 -14.54
CA TYR A 200 15.27 -3.84 -15.48
C TYR A 200 14.32 -4.96 -15.90
N LEU A 201 14.82 -6.12 -16.32
CA LEU A 201 13.96 -7.21 -16.79
C LEU A 201 13.11 -7.80 -15.65
N SER A 202 13.73 -8.02 -14.50
CA SER A 202 13.04 -8.59 -13.33
C SER A 202 11.95 -7.64 -12.81
N ARG A 203 12.19 -6.33 -12.76
CA ARG A 203 11.17 -5.37 -12.31
C ARG A 203 9.96 -5.29 -13.26
N GLN A 204 10.15 -5.52 -14.57
CA GLN A 204 9.02 -5.65 -15.49
C GLN A 204 8.22 -6.93 -15.24
N ALA A 205 8.91 -8.06 -15.07
CA ALA A 205 8.27 -9.35 -14.79
C ALA A 205 7.49 -9.34 -13.47
N ILE A 206 8.07 -8.75 -12.42
CA ILE A 206 7.41 -8.58 -11.12
C ILE A 206 6.19 -7.69 -11.25
N MET A 207 6.30 -6.53 -11.91
CA MET A 207 5.16 -5.62 -12.10
C MET A 207 4.01 -6.28 -12.88
N ALA A 208 4.31 -7.10 -13.88
CA ALA A 208 3.30 -7.86 -14.63
C ALA A 208 2.53 -8.88 -13.76
N ILE A 209 3.13 -9.36 -12.66
CA ILE A 209 2.49 -10.24 -11.68
C ILE A 209 1.77 -9.42 -10.60
N VAL A 210 2.43 -8.40 -10.04
CA VAL A 210 1.92 -7.61 -8.92
C VAL A 210 0.72 -6.77 -9.34
N PHE A 211 0.73 -6.15 -10.52
CA PHE A 211 -0.36 -5.29 -10.96
C PHE A 211 -1.75 -5.98 -10.99
N PRO A 212 -1.93 -7.15 -11.64
CA PRO A 212 -3.24 -7.83 -11.60
C PRO A 212 -3.62 -8.32 -10.20
N LEU A 213 -2.65 -8.74 -9.38
CA LEU A 213 -2.90 -9.14 -7.99
C LEU A 213 -3.35 -7.93 -7.14
N PHE A 214 -2.69 -6.79 -7.28
CA PHE A 214 -3.05 -5.54 -6.62
C PHE A 214 -4.51 -5.17 -6.93
N LEU A 215 -4.89 -5.16 -8.21
CA LEU A 215 -6.27 -4.88 -8.62
C LEU A 215 -7.27 -5.89 -8.06
N TYR A 216 -6.91 -7.18 -8.04
CA TYR A 216 -7.73 -8.23 -7.48
C TYR A 216 -7.97 -8.04 -5.98
N PHE A 217 -6.92 -7.80 -5.19
CA PHE A 217 -7.04 -7.69 -3.73
C PHE A 217 -7.79 -6.42 -3.30
N ILE A 218 -7.54 -5.28 -3.96
CA ILE A 218 -8.30 -4.05 -3.72
C ILE A 218 -9.79 -4.26 -4.04
N ALA A 219 -10.09 -4.84 -5.20
CA ALA A 219 -11.47 -5.12 -5.59
C ALA A 219 -12.13 -6.12 -4.63
N GLU A 220 -11.45 -7.21 -4.25
CA GLU A 220 -12.00 -8.23 -3.37
C GLU A 220 -12.17 -7.73 -1.92
N GLY A 221 -11.34 -6.81 -1.45
CA GLY A 221 -11.51 -6.16 -0.14
C GLY A 221 -12.83 -5.38 -0.09
N GLY A 222 -13.04 -4.50 -1.07
CA GLY A 222 -14.29 -3.76 -1.18
C GLY A 222 -15.51 -4.65 -1.42
N ARG A 223 -15.39 -5.70 -2.25
CA ARG A 223 -16.47 -6.68 -2.46
C ARG A 223 -16.80 -7.43 -1.17
N SER A 224 -15.80 -7.86 -0.41
CA SER A 224 -16.00 -8.61 0.83
C SER A 224 -16.84 -7.84 1.82
N LEU A 225 -16.58 -6.53 1.98
CA LEU A 225 -17.37 -5.65 2.82
C LEU A 225 -18.76 -5.39 2.21
N GLY A 226 -18.83 -5.08 0.91
CA GLY A 226 -20.09 -4.80 0.22
C GLY A 226 -21.06 -5.99 0.13
N ARG A 227 -20.61 -7.24 0.33
CA ARG A 227 -21.50 -8.42 0.42
C ARG A 227 -22.30 -8.44 1.72
N GLN A 228 -21.75 -7.86 2.77
CA GLN A 228 -22.27 -7.89 4.13
C GLN A 228 -23.11 -6.63 4.44
N ASP A 229 -23.02 -5.62 3.58
CA ASP A 229 -23.66 -4.33 3.75
C ASP A 229 -25.16 -4.35 3.43
N SER A 230 -25.94 -3.52 4.14
CA SER A 230 -27.38 -3.36 3.90
C SER A 230 -27.72 -2.45 2.71
N ASP A 231 -26.81 -1.60 2.25
CA ASP A 231 -27.05 -0.69 1.12
C ASP A 231 -27.16 -1.50 -0.20
N PRO A 232 -28.25 -1.35 -0.97
CA PRO A 232 -28.41 -2.06 -2.23
C PRO A 232 -27.29 -1.80 -3.25
N LYS A 233 -26.68 -0.61 -3.26
CA LYS A 233 -25.54 -0.28 -4.13
C LYS A 233 -24.31 -1.09 -3.74
N ALA A 234 -24.09 -1.30 -2.44
CA ALA A 234 -23.00 -2.13 -1.95
C ALA A 234 -23.14 -3.59 -2.39
N GLN A 235 -24.34 -4.15 -2.17
CA GLN A 235 -24.67 -5.51 -2.61
C GLN A 235 -24.59 -5.67 -4.13
N TYR A 236 -24.91 -4.62 -4.87
CA TYR A 236 -24.86 -4.63 -6.33
C TYR A 236 -23.43 -4.78 -6.86
N PHE A 237 -22.49 -3.94 -6.41
CA PHE A 237 -21.11 -4.03 -6.90
C PHE A 237 -20.38 -5.27 -6.35
N SER A 238 -20.72 -5.72 -5.14
CA SER A 238 -20.05 -6.84 -4.49
C SER A 238 -20.26 -8.19 -5.20
N ARG A 239 -21.31 -8.30 -6.02
CA ARG A 239 -21.61 -9.49 -6.85
C ARG A 239 -20.88 -9.51 -8.20
N ARG A 240 -20.20 -8.42 -8.59
CA ARG A 240 -19.81 -8.18 -9.99
C ARG A 240 -18.55 -8.80 -10.63
N GLY A 241 -17.58 -9.45 -9.99
CA GLY A 241 -16.33 -9.81 -10.68
C GLY A 241 -15.47 -8.60 -11.07
N LEU A 242 -14.22 -8.86 -11.50
CA LEU A 242 -13.17 -7.84 -11.53
C LEU A 242 -13.39 -6.77 -12.61
N LEU A 243 -13.56 -7.15 -13.88
CA LEU A 243 -13.64 -6.17 -14.98
C LEU A 243 -14.77 -5.13 -14.81
N PRO A 244 -16.01 -5.51 -14.46
CA PRO A 244 -17.07 -4.52 -14.22
C PRO A 244 -16.79 -3.61 -13.03
N LEU A 245 -16.01 -4.05 -12.04
CA LEU A 245 -15.58 -3.22 -10.92
C LEU A 245 -14.50 -2.22 -11.31
N LEU A 246 -13.56 -2.59 -12.18
CA LEU A 246 -12.58 -1.65 -12.72
C LEU A 246 -13.28 -0.54 -13.52
N LEU A 247 -14.34 -0.88 -14.27
CA LEU A 247 -15.19 0.11 -14.93
C LEU A 247 -15.98 0.97 -13.95
N GLN A 248 -16.40 0.40 -12.82
CA GLN A 248 -17.07 1.16 -11.77
C GLN A 248 -16.11 2.13 -11.07
N LEU A 249 -14.88 1.69 -10.77
CA LEU A 249 -13.79 2.52 -10.25
C LEU A 249 -13.48 3.70 -11.17
N GLU A 250 -13.44 3.47 -12.49
CA GLU A 250 -13.30 4.54 -13.48
C GLU A 250 -14.45 5.55 -13.40
N ARG A 251 -15.70 5.08 -13.29
CA ARG A 251 -16.89 5.95 -13.24
C ARG A 251 -16.97 6.75 -11.94
N GLU A 252 -16.80 6.09 -10.81
CA GLU A 252 -16.86 6.73 -9.48
C GLU A 252 -15.69 7.69 -9.30
N GLY A 253 -14.47 7.31 -9.70
CA GLY A 253 -13.32 8.21 -9.65
C GLY A 253 -13.53 9.49 -10.47
N ARG A 254 -14.20 9.43 -11.62
CA ARG A 254 -14.57 10.64 -12.40
C ARG A 254 -15.72 11.43 -11.79
N ARG A 255 -16.65 10.77 -11.09
CA ARG A 255 -17.86 11.38 -10.54
C ARG A 255 -17.59 12.09 -9.22
N THR A 256 -16.84 11.46 -8.32
CA THR A 256 -16.67 11.91 -6.94
C THR A 256 -15.26 12.34 -6.61
N ASN A 257 -14.27 11.93 -7.41
CA ASN A 257 -12.84 12.05 -7.09
C ASN A 257 -12.46 11.37 -5.76
N ASN A 258 -13.29 10.49 -5.19
CA ASN A 258 -12.97 9.82 -3.93
C ASN A 258 -11.99 8.65 -4.05
N VAL A 259 -11.74 8.20 -5.28
CA VAL A 259 -10.79 7.15 -5.63
C VAL A 259 -10.10 7.54 -6.95
N PRO A 260 -8.86 7.11 -7.19
CA PRO A 260 -8.22 7.33 -8.48
C PRO A 260 -8.97 6.58 -9.58
N THR A 261 -8.97 7.14 -10.79
CA THR A 261 -9.51 6.45 -11.95
C THR A 261 -8.60 5.28 -12.35
N MET A 262 -9.18 4.22 -12.92
CA MET A 262 -8.38 3.12 -13.47
C MET A 262 -7.44 3.59 -14.58
N SER A 263 -7.90 4.54 -15.40
CA SER A 263 -7.09 5.20 -16.42
C SER A 263 -5.87 5.92 -15.84
N LEU A 264 -6.00 6.56 -14.67
CA LEU A 264 -4.87 7.19 -13.97
C LEU A 264 -3.88 6.14 -13.48
N ILE A 265 -4.36 5.09 -12.81
CA ILE A 265 -3.52 3.99 -12.30
C ILE A 265 -2.70 3.40 -13.44
N VAL A 266 -3.35 2.97 -14.54
CA VAL A 266 -2.67 2.38 -15.70
C VAL A 266 -1.64 3.36 -16.29
N ARG A 267 -2.02 4.63 -16.50
CA ARG A 267 -1.11 5.63 -17.09
C ARG A 267 0.14 5.85 -16.24
N ARG A 268 0.00 5.89 -14.91
CA ARG A 268 1.13 6.04 -13.99
C ARG A 268 1.98 4.77 -13.95
N THR A 269 1.37 3.59 -13.90
CA THR A 269 2.09 2.30 -13.97
C THR A 269 2.87 2.14 -15.27
N LEU A 270 2.38 2.64 -16.41
CA LEU A 270 3.13 2.58 -17.69
C LEU A 270 4.47 3.33 -17.64
N ARG A 271 4.65 4.30 -16.74
CA ARG A 271 5.95 4.98 -16.57
C ARG A 271 7.03 4.02 -16.05
N TRP A 272 6.64 3.00 -15.29
CA TRP A 272 7.52 1.92 -14.82
C TRP A 272 8.24 1.22 -15.98
N LEU A 273 7.66 1.17 -17.18
CA LEU A 273 8.28 0.51 -18.34
C LEU A 273 9.56 1.21 -18.82
N SER A 274 9.74 2.50 -18.51
CA SER A 274 10.91 3.25 -18.95
C SER A 274 12.18 2.69 -18.31
N PRO A 275 13.26 2.40 -19.07
CA PRO A 275 14.55 2.00 -18.50
C PRO A 275 15.18 3.06 -17.58
N ARG A 276 14.77 4.32 -17.72
CA ARG A 276 15.21 5.46 -16.90
C ARG A 276 14.21 5.82 -15.80
N PHE A 277 13.24 4.96 -15.54
CA PHE A 277 12.26 5.19 -14.48
C PHE A 277 12.95 5.21 -13.11
N HIS A 278 12.64 6.24 -12.33
CA HIS A 278 12.96 6.34 -10.91
C HIS A 278 11.79 7.05 -10.21
N PRO A 279 11.32 6.57 -9.05
CA PRO A 279 10.10 7.09 -8.41
C PRO A 279 10.30 8.42 -7.67
N GLU A 280 11.49 9.00 -7.64
CA GLU A 280 11.75 10.32 -7.05
C GLU A 280 10.79 11.42 -7.56
N HIS A 281 10.32 11.31 -8.81
CA HIS A 281 9.36 12.26 -9.39
C HIS A 281 7.89 11.81 -9.32
N GLU A 282 7.61 10.68 -8.68
CA GLU A 282 6.25 10.13 -8.50
C GLU A 282 5.63 10.60 -7.18
N GLY A 283 5.78 11.88 -6.83
CA GLY A 283 5.24 12.48 -5.61
C GLY A 283 6.07 13.67 -5.13
N ASN A 284 5.54 14.42 -4.16
CA ASN A 284 6.24 15.54 -3.51
C ASN A 284 6.43 15.26 -2.01
N THR A 285 7.68 15.01 -1.60
CA THR A 285 8.03 14.70 -0.21
C THR A 285 7.77 15.90 0.72
N GLU A 286 7.99 17.14 0.27
CA GLU A 286 7.71 18.32 1.11
C GLU A 286 6.21 18.48 1.39
N GLN A 287 5.36 18.18 0.39
CA GLN A 287 3.91 18.20 0.54
C GLN A 287 3.43 17.13 1.54
N ALA A 288 3.99 15.92 1.45
CA ALA A 288 3.71 14.84 2.39
C ALA A 288 4.12 15.22 3.82
N LEU A 289 5.33 15.74 4.00
CA LEU A 289 5.82 16.20 5.31
C LEU A 289 4.97 17.34 5.88
N ALA A 290 4.53 18.27 5.03
CA ALA A 290 3.62 19.34 5.43
C ALA A 290 2.27 18.80 5.90
N TYR A 291 1.74 17.74 5.27
CA TYR A 291 0.54 17.07 5.75
C TYR A 291 0.77 16.37 7.10
N ILE A 292 1.83 15.59 7.21
CA ILE A 292 2.14 14.82 8.43
C ILE A 292 2.30 15.77 9.64
N ALA A 293 2.95 16.93 9.46
CA ALA A 293 3.13 17.93 10.51
C ALA A 293 1.80 18.53 11.04
N ARG A 294 0.73 18.51 10.22
CA ARG A 294 -0.60 19.02 10.58
C ARG A 294 -1.65 17.93 10.80
N SER A 295 -1.28 16.64 10.70
CA SER A 295 -2.21 15.53 10.92
C SER A 295 -2.75 15.58 12.36
N PRO A 296 -4.08 15.66 12.57
CA PRO A 296 -4.68 15.61 13.90
C PRO A 296 -4.21 14.42 14.74
N ALA A 297 -4.10 13.22 14.14
CA ALA A 297 -3.64 12.04 14.84
C ALA A 297 -2.18 12.10 15.28
N ALA A 298 -1.31 12.73 14.49
CA ALA A 298 0.09 12.94 14.86
C ALA A 298 0.22 13.99 15.98
N GLN A 299 -0.56 15.07 15.92
CA GLN A 299 -0.58 16.11 16.95
C GLN A 299 -1.14 15.61 18.28
N ALA A 300 -2.16 14.74 18.25
CA ALA A 300 -2.80 14.19 19.44
C ALA A 300 -1.92 13.18 20.22
N ALA A 301 -0.77 12.77 19.67
CA ALA A 301 0.12 11.78 20.26
C ALA A 301 1.41 12.38 20.87
N VAL A 302 1.53 13.71 20.87
CA VAL A 302 2.62 14.49 21.48
C VAL A 302 2.45 14.60 22.99
#